data_AF-A0A914TP46-F1
#
_entry.id   AF-A0A914TP46-F1
#
_cell.length_a   1.000
_cell.length_b   1.000
_cell.length_c   1.000
_cell.angle_alpha   90.00
_cell.angle_beta   90.00
_cell.angle_gamma   90.00
#
_symmetry.space_group_name_H-M   'P 1'
#
loop_
_entity.id
_entity.type
_entity.pdbx_description
1 polymer ?
#
loop_
_entity_poly.entity_id
_entity_poly.type
_entity_poly.pdbx_seq_one_letter_code
_entity_poly.pdbx_strand_id
1 'polypeptide(L)'
;MSLDDDYWASKNCNELKPYVCQILAPTPAPTYPSIANCSHGWSYFAPTHSCYGVNENGYIANWTAAEMYCQNNDAHLSSIHSYYELQYLTTS
;
A
#
# COMPACT_ATOMS: atom_id res chain seq x y z
N MET A 1 -1.22 35.39 -6.38
CA MET A 1 -1.57 33.98 -6.09
C MET A 1 -3.07 33.89 -6.18
N SER A 2 -3.61 33.29 -7.25
CA SER A 2 -5.06 33.06 -7.36
C SER A 2 -5.43 31.94 -6.39
N LEU A 3 -6.62 32.02 -5.81
CA LEU A 3 -7.14 31.11 -4.78
C LEU A 3 -7.65 29.76 -5.36
N ASP A 4 -7.31 29.44 -6.60
CA ASP A 4 -7.89 28.31 -7.35
C ASP A 4 -7.03 27.03 -7.38
N ASP A 5 -5.89 26.98 -6.66
CA ASP A 5 -4.93 25.86 -6.73
C ASP A 5 -4.78 25.09 -5.39
N ASP A 6 -5.85 24.89 -4.62
CA ASP A 6 -5.81 24.10 -3.36
C ASP A 6 -5.87 22.57 -3.59
N TYR A 7 -5.43 22.11 -4.75
CA TYR A 7 -5.41 20.69 -5.15
C TYR A 7 -4.12 20.34 -5.89
N TRP A 8 -3.76 19.06 -5.89
CA TRP A 8 -2.57 18.59 -6.60
C TRP A 8 -2.80 18.65 -8.11
N ALA A 9 -1.91 19.35 -8.81
CA ALA A 9 -1.95 19.47 -10.26
C ALA A 9 -0.60 19.13 -10.87
N SER A 10 -0.60 18.27 -11.90
CA SER A 10 0.59 18.00 -12.70
C SER A 10 0.94 19.23 -13.54
N LYS A 11 2.18 19.71 -13.42
CA LYS A 11 2.75 20.81 -14.20
C LYS A 11 4.15 20.42 -14.67
N ASN A 12 4.70 21.17 -15.63
CA ASN A 12 6.07 20.94 -16.07
C ASN A 12 7.05 21.36 -14.95
N CYS A 13 7.88 20.42 -14.49
CA CYS A 13 8.84 20.65 -13.40
C CYS A 13 9.91 21.71 -13.73
N ASN A 14 10.09 22.06 -15.01
CA ASN A 14 11.02 23.10 -15.44
C ASN A 14 10.42 24.52 -15.39
N GLU A 15 9.13 24.66 -15.06
CA GLU A 15 8.52 25.98 -14.81
C GLU A 15 8.97 26.53 -13.45
N LEU A 16 9.39 27.80 -13.42
CA LEU A 16 9.68 28.49 -12.18
C LEU A 16 8.39 28.71 -11.37
N LYS A 17 8.28 28.04 -10.22
CA LYS A 17 7.19 28.18 -9.25
C LYS A 17 7.75 28.41 -7.85
N PRO A 18 7.02 29.11 -6.96
CA PRO A 18 7.39 29.18 -5.55
C PRO A 18 7.28 27.80 -4.89
N TYR A 19 8.06 27.57 -3.83
CA TYR A 19 8.06 26.34 -3.03
C TYR A 19 8.03 26.65 -1.54
N VAL A 20 7.61 25.66 -0.75
CA VAL A 20 7.62 25.72 0.72
C VAL A 20 8.52 24.60 1.24
N CYS A 21 9.44 24.94 2.13
CA CYS A 21 10.34 23.96 2.73
C CYS A 21 9.73 23.35 3.99
N GLN A 22 10.06 22.08 4.25
CA GLN A 22 9.78 21.41 5.52
C GLN A 22 11.09 20.89 6.12
N ILE A 23 11.27 21.09 7.43
CA ILE A 23 12.34 20.45 8.20
C ILE A 23 11.74 19.25 8.92
N LEU A 24 12.32 18.07 8.72
CA LEU A 24 11.84 16.85 9.37
C LEU A 24 12.29 16.84 10.84
N ALA A 25 11.32 16.73 11.74
CA ALA A 25 11.59 16.26 13.10
C ALA A 25 11.79 14.73 13.06
N PRO A 26 12.57 14.15 13.99
CA PRO A 26 12.69 12.70 14.09
C PRO A 26 11.32 12.07 14.29
N THR A 27 10.85 11.31 13.30
CA THR A 27 9.68 10.45 13.45
C THR A 27 10.10 9.14 14.11
N PRO A 28 9.37 8.65 15.12
CA PRO A 28 9.59 7.31 15.64
C PRO A 28 9.47 6.27 14.54
N ALA A 29 10.24 5.18 14.64
CA ALA A 29 10.05 4.04 13.76
C ALA A 29 8.61 3.50 13.91
N PRO A 30 7.97 3.06 12.82
CA PRO A 30 6.66 2.41 12.91
C PRO A 30 6.72 1.21 13.85
N THR A 31 5.72 1.07 14.71
CA THR A 31 5.53 -0.15 15.50
C THR A 31 4.76 -1.16 14.68
N TYR A 32 5.37 -2.31 14.42
CA TYR A 32 4.73 -3.43 13.74
C TYR A 32 4.16 -4.41 14.78
N PRO A 33 2.96 -4.98 14.55
CA PRO A 33 2.48 -6.09 15.37
C PRO A 33 3.41 -7.30 15.19
N SER A 34 3.59 -8.07 16.25
CA SER A 34 4.34 -9.33 16.18
C SER A 34 3.51 -10.37 15.42
N ILE A 35 3.84 -10.62 14.14
CA ILE A 35 3.26 -11.73 13.39
C ILE A 35 3.96 -13.01 13.84
N ALA A 36 3.25 -13.87 14.57
CA ALA A 36 3.78 -15.13 15.06
C ALA A 36 3.92 -16.17 13.95
N ASN A 37 2.92 -16.29 13.07
CA ASN A 37 2.90 -17.14 11.86
C ASN A 37 1.73 -16.69 10.95
N CYS A 38 1.85 -16.88 9.63
CA CYS A 38 0.73 -16.68 8.70
C CYS A 38 -0.25 -17.86 8.73
N SER A 39 -1.51 -17.59 8.43
CA SER A 39 -2.54 -18.61 8.21
C SER A 39 -2.16 -19.58 7.07
N HIS A 40 -2.73 -20.78 7.08
CA HIS A 40 -2.49 -21.76 6.02
C HIS A 40 -2.86 -21.18 4.64
N GLY A 41 -1.97 -21.32 3.65
CA GLY A 41 -2.16 -20.75 2.30
C GLY A 41 -1.74 -19.29 2.17
N TRP A 42 -1.23 -18.66 3.24
CA TRP A 42 -0.72 -17.29 3.23
C TRP A 42 0.81 -17.28 3.35
N SER A 43 1.46 -16.35 2.65
CA SER A 43 2.91 -16.21 2.59
C SER A 43 3.39 -14.95 3.32
N TYR A 44 4.41 -15.09 4.16
CA TYR A 44 4.98 -13.98 4.92
C TYR A 44 6.04 -13.23 4.10
N PHE A 45 5.93 -11.91 4.02
CA PHE A 45 6.97 -11.05 3.45
C PHE A 45 7.56 -10.12 4.51
N ALA A 46 8.73 -10.51 5.03
CA ALA A 46 9.42 -9.84 6.12
C ALA A 46 9.62 -8.32 5.92
N PRO A 47 9.95 -7.80 4.71
CA PRO A 47 10.11 -6.35 4.51
C PRO A 47 8.84 -5.53 4.75
N THR A 48 7.66 -6.14 4.66
CA THR A 48 6.38 -5.47 4.91
C THR A 48 5.77 -5.81 6.26
N HIS A 49 6.32 -6.81 6.96
CA HIS A 49 5.71 -7.38 8.17
C HIS A 49 4.22 -7.74 7.94
N SER A 50 3.92 -8.37 6.81
CA SER A 50 2.56 -8.74 6.39
C SER A 50 2.51 -10.15 5.79
N CYS A 51 1.34 -10.78 5.90
CA CYS A 51 0.99 -12.03 5.24
C CYS A 51 0.13 -11.74 4.01
N TYR A 52 0.39 -12.42 2.89
CA TYR A 52 -0.36 -12.26 1.65
C TYR A 52 -1.01 -13.59 1.26
N GLY A 53 -2.21 -13.52 0.69
CA GLY A 53 -2.97 -14.68 0.24
C GLY A 53 -3.71 -14.35 -1.05
N VAL A 54 -3.89 -15.36 -1.89
CA VAL A 54 -4.58 -15.22 -3.18
C VAL A 54 -5.76 -16.19 -3.20
N ASN A 55 -6.88 -15.75 -3.75
CA ASN A 55 -8.02 -16.65 -3.98
C ASN A 55 -7.77 -17.49 -5.25
N GLU A 56 -7.41 -18.75 -5.07
CA GLU A 56 -7.09 -19.67 -6.15
C GLU A 56 -8.32 -20.26 -6.88
N ASN A 57 -9.54 -19.95 -6.42
CA ASN A 57 -10.77 -20.57 -6.94
C ASN A 57 -11.18 -20.08 -8.35
N GLY A 58 -10.39 -19.23 -8.99
CA GLY A 58 -10.67 -18.70 -10.34
C GLY A 58 -11.92 -17.79 -10.42
N TYR A 59 -12.49 -17.41 -9.28
CA TYR A 59 -13.65 -16.53 -9.21
C TYR A 59 -13.24 -15.08 -9.54
N ILE A 60 -13.84 -14.51 -10.58
CA ILE A 60 -13.63 -13.12 -10.95
C ILE A 60 -14.65 -12.27 -10.16
N ALA A 61 -14.14 -11.51 -9.20
CA ALA A 61 -14.91 -10.57 -8.39
C ALA A 61 -14.74 -9.13 -8.90
N ASN A 62 -15.75 -8.29 -8.70
CA ASN A 62 -15.53 -6.84 -8.74
C ASN A 62 -14.77 -6.38 -7.48
N TRP A 63 -14.27 -5.15 -7.49
CA TRP A 63 -13.43 -4.63 -6.40
C TRP A 63 -14.08 -4.77 -5.02
N THR A 64 -15.36 -4.39 -4.89
CA THR A 64 -16.09 -4.45 -3.62
C THR A 64 -16.28 -5.89 -3.13
N ALA A 65 -16.58 -6.82 -4.03
CA ALA A 65 -16.72 -8.24 -3.68
C ALA A 65 -15.38 -8.87 -3.29
N ALA A 66 -14.28 -8.48 -3.93
CA ALA A 66 -12.94 -8.92 -3.56
C ALA A 66 -12.53 -8.40 -2.18
N GLU A 67 -12.81 -7.12 -1.89
CA GLU A 67 -12.54 -6.54 -0.57
C GLU A 67 -13.37 -7.22 0.53
N MET A 68 -14.67 -7.47 0.30
CA MET A 68 -15.50 -8.21 1.26
C MET A 68 -14.97 -9.63 1.50
N TYR A 69 -14.44 -10.30 0.46
CA TYR A 69 -13.81 -11.61 0.61
C TYR A 69 -12.56 -11.52 1.51
N CYS A 70 -11.69 -10.53 1.31
CA CYS A 70 -10.51 -10.32 2.16
C CYS A 70 -10.91 -10.01 3.60
N GLN A 71 -11.91 -9.13 3.81
CA GLN A 71 -12.41 -8.78 5.15
C GLN A 71 -13.00 -9.97 5.90
N ASN A 72 -13.71 -10.86 5.21
CA ASN A 72 -14.21 -12.11 5.79
C ASN A 72 -13.09 -13.10 6.20
N ASN A 73 -11.85 -12.85 5.76
CA ASN A 73 -10.65 -13.59 6.15
C ASN A 73 -9.73 -12.76 7.06
N ASP A 74 -10.28 -11.77 7.78
CA ASP A 74 -9.55 -10.87 8.68
C ASP A 74 -8.39 -10.13 7.98
N ALA A 75 -8.55 -9.82 6.68
CA ALA A 75 -7.56 -9.17 5.84
C ALA A 75 -8.19 -8.04 4.98
N HIS A 76 -7.36 -7.40 4.15
CA HIS A 76 -7.79 -6.39 3.18
C HIS A 76 -7.13 -6.66 1.82
N LEU A 77 -7.62 -6.02 0.75
CA LEU A 77 -6.88 -5.98 -0.51
C LEU A 77 -5.47 -5.40 -0.28
N SER A 78 -4.46 -6.02 -0.89
CA SER A 78 -3.06 -5.61 -0.73
C SER A 78 -2.82 -4.16 -1.16
N SER A 79 -2.14 -3.39 -0.31
CA SER A 79 -1.69 -2.02 -0.59
C SER A 79 -0.19 -2.01 -0.83
N ILE A 80 0.24 -1.64 -2.03
CA ILE A 80 1.65 -1.74 -2.44
C ILE A 80 2.39 -0.44 -2.11
N HIS A 81 3.36 -0.51 -1.20
CA HIS A 81 4.13 0.64 -0.71
C HIS A 81 5.59 0.64 -1.17
N SER A 82 6.05 -0.43 -1.82
CA SER A 82 7.42 -0.51 -2.33
C SER A 82 7.54 -1.33 -3.61
N TYR A 83 8.62 -1.10 -4.36
CA TYR A 83 8.96 -1.91 -5.52
C TYR A 83 9.20 -3.38 -5.16
N TYR A 84 9.84 -3.66 -4.02
CA TYR A 84 10.12 -5.02 -3.57
C TYR A 84 8.85 -5.80 -3.23
N GLU A 85 7.86 -5.12 -2.65
CA GLU A 85 6.54 -5.70 -2.39
C GLU A 85 5.80 -6.00 -3.70
N LEU A 86 5.82 -5.08 -4.67
CA LEU A 86 5.25 -5.34 -5.99
C LEU A 86 5.88 -6.56 -6.65
N GLN A 87 7.21 -6.65 -6.62
CA GLN A 87 7.93 -7.81 -7.17
C GLN A 87 7.49 -9.10 -6.48
N TYR A 88 7.47 -9.09 -5.15
CA TYR A 88 7.02 -10.24 -4.36
C TYR A 88 5.63 -10.70 -4.80
N LEU A 89 4.66 -9.78 -4.92
CA LEU A 89 3.27 -10.12 -5.28
C LEU A 89 3.07 -10.56 -6.74
N THR A 90 3.97 -10.19 -7.64
CA THR A 90 3.83 -10.48 -9.08
C THR A 90 4.64 -11.69 -9.55
N THR A 91 5.62 -12.14 -8.76
CA THR A 91 6.47 -13.30 -9.09
C THR A 91 6.23 -14.52 -8.22
N SER A 92 5.41 -14.40 -7.16
CA SER A 92 5.09 -15.50 -6.24
C SER A 92 4.00 -16.41 -6.76
#